data_AF-A0A286RAW1-F1
#
_entry.id   AF-A0A286RAW1-F1
#
_cell.length_a   1.000
_cell.length_b   1.000
_cell.length_c   1.000
_cell.angle_alpha   90.00
_cell.angle_beta   90.00
_cell.angle_gamma   90.00
#
_symmetry.space_group_name_H-M   'P 1'
#
loop_
_entity.id
_entity.type
_entity.pdbx_description
1 polymer ?
#
loop_
_entity_poly.entity_id
_entity_poly.type
_entity_poly.pdbx_seq_one_letter_code
_entity_poly.pdbx_strand_id
1 'polypeptide(L)'
;MADEAHHNQDKKKIAGLLGIGLDNDDGQTRITRGKNFVLWGGSKDTHAVMQETAIKVNERLEQSGKRLEDVSLRELRDIIHDVTESIGIKRSE
;
A
#
# COMPACT_ATOMS: atom_id res chain seq x y z
N MET A 1 9.70 47.36 6.30
CA MET A 1 8.75 46.54 7.08
C MET A 1 8.87 45.15 6.50
N ALA A 2 9.51 44.27 7.27
CA ALA A 2 9.96 42.96 6.82
C ALA A 2 8.80 41.96 6.80
N ASP A 3 8.63 41.31 5.65
CA ASP A 3 8.54 39.85 5.50
C ASP A 3 7.87 39.06 6.64
N GLU A 4 6.55 38.90 6.56
CA GLU A 4 5.83 37.84 7.26
C GLU A 4 5.51 36.70 6.28
N ALA A 5 6.56 35.99 5.85
CA ALA A 5 6.41 34.67 5.28
C ALA A 5 5.86 33.72 6.36
N HIS A 6 4.56 33.42 6.30
CA HIS A 6 3.96 32.32 7.04
C HIS A 6 4.61 31.00 6.60
N HIS A 7 5.64 30.59 7.33
CA HIS A 7 6.30 29.30 7.18
C HIS A 7 5.38 28.21 7.75
N ASN A 8 4.36 27.81 6.98
CA ASN A 8 3.56 26.64 7.29
C ASN A 8 4.47 25.41 7.16
N GLN A 9 4.98 24.93 8.29
CA GLN A 9 5.80 23.73 8.36
C GLN A 9 4.97 22.54 7.84
N ASP A 10 5.18 22.17 6.58
CA ASP A 10 4.62 20.96 5.98
C ASP A 10 5.11 19.74 6.78
N LYS A 11 4.29 19.29 7.74
CA LYS A 11 4.52 18.04 8.45
C LYS A 11 4.60 16.94 7.40
N LYS A 12 5.79 16.35 7.24
CA LYS A 12 6.05 15.20 6.38
C LYS A 12 5.03 14.10 6.72
N LYS A 13 4.07 13.86 5.84
CA LYS A 13 3.05 12.82 6.04
C LYS A 13 3.74 11.46 5.97
N ILE A 14 3.58 10.67 7.03
CA ILE A 14 4.00 9.27 7.05
C ILE A 14 2.83 8.47 6.49
N ALA A 15 3.00 7.85 5.34
CA ALA A 15 2.01 6.97 4.71
C ALA A 15 2.62 5.59 4.48
N GLY A 16 1.83 4.54 4.71
CA GLY A 16 2.26 3.16 4.50
C GLY A 16 1.07 2.21 4.32
N LEU A 17 1.28 1.15 3.56
CA LEU A 17 0.34 0.04 3.42
C LEU A 17 0.67 -1.07 4.42
N LEU A 18 -0.34 -1.58 5.11
CA LEU A 18 -0.22 -2.72 6.00
C LEU A 18 -1.10 -3.85 5.47
N GLY A 19 -0.50 -4.99 5.16
CA GLY A 19 -1.20 -6.22 4.80
C GLY A 19 -1.07 -7.24 5.90
N ILE A 20 -2.20 -7.85 6.30
CA ILE A 20 -2.26 -8.87 7.34
C ILE A 20 -3.01 -10.08 6.79
N GLY A 21 -2.37 -11.25 6.80
CA GLY A 21 -3.00 -12.53 6.48
C GLY A 21 -3.16 -13.39 7.73
N LEU A 22 -4.35 -13.96 7.93
CA LEU A 22 -4.73 -14.71 9.13
C LEU A 22 -5.17 -16.16 8.82
N ASP A 23 -4.86 -16.65 7.62
CA ASP A 23 -5.27 -17.95 7.08
C ASP A 23 -4.13 -18.98 7.08
N ASN A 24 -3.10 -18.77 7.89
CA ASN A 24 -1.95 -19.67 7.93
C ASN A 24 -2.18 -20.88 8.86
N ASP A 25 -1.92 -22.09 8.37
CA ASP A 25 -2.03 -23.36 9.11
C ASP A 25 -0.73 -24.20 9.11
N ASP A 26 0.33 -23.74 8.42
CA ASP A 26 1.59 -24.48 8.24
C ASP A 26 2.69 -24.16 9.28
N GLY A 27 2.38 -23.30 10.26
CA GLY A 27 3.32 -22.86 11.29
C GLY A 27 4.40 -21.88 10.84
N GLN A 28 4.41 -21.44 9.57
CA GLN A 28 5.39 -20.49 9.05
C GLN A 28 4.97 -19.03 9.29
N THR A 29 5.91 -18.22 9.77
CA THR A 29 5.72 -16.77 9.84
C THR A 29 6.27 -16.13 8.56
N ARG A 30 5.41 -15.45 7.80
CA ARG A 30 5.78 -14.73 6.59
C ARG A 30 5.80 -13.23 6.84
N ILE A 31 6.90 -12.57 6.49
CA ILE A 31 7.07 -11.12 6.66
C ILE A 31 7.73 -10.54 5.41
N THR A 32 7.10 -9.54 4.79
CA THR A 32 7.69 -8.76 3.70
C THR A 32 7.69 -7.28 4.07
N ARG A 33 8.82 -6.59 3.88
CA ARG A 33 8.94 -5.14 4.11
C ARG A 33 9.39 -4.47 2.82
N GLY A 34 8.64 -3.45 2.41
CA GLY A 34 8.97 -2.58 1.29
C GLY A 34 9.19 -1.13 1.75
N LYS A 35 9.44 -0.25 0.79
CA LYS A 35 9.69 1.19 1.03
C LYS A 35 8.55 1.87 1.79
N ASN A 36 7.32 1.50 1.48
CA ASN A 36 6.08 2.10 1.98
C ASN A 36 5.03 1.04 2.35
N PHE A 37 5.45 -0.20 2.62
CA PHE A 37 4.52 -1.25 3.04
C PHE A 37 5.16 -2.30 3.96
N VAL A 38 4.32 -2.94 4.76
CA VAL A 38 4.66 -4.12 5.55
C VAL A 38 3.55 -5.16 5.37
N LEU A 39 3.93 -6.40 5.06
CA LEU A 39 3.03 -7.54 4.96
C LEU A 39 3.39 -8.55 6.03
N TRP A 40 2.39 -9.07 6.74
CA TRP A 40 2.59 -9.98 7.85
C TRP A 40 1.60 -11.14 7.84
N GLY A 41 2.10 -12.37 8.00
CA GLY A 41 1.28 -13.57 8.04
C GLY A 41 0.74 -13.98 6.67
N GLY A 42 -0.32 -14.79 6.71
CA GLY A 42 -0.96 -15.38 5.55
C GLY A 42 -0.42 -16.78 5.21
N SER A 43 -1.30 -17.59 4.61
CA SER A 43 -0.89 -18.80 3.89
C SER A 43 0.13 -18.46 2.79
N LYS A 44 0.79 -19.47 2.22
CA LYS A 44 1.74 -19.25 1.11
C LYS A 44 1.09 -18.46 -0.04
N ASP A 45 -0.13 -18.83 -0.39
CA ASP A 45 -0.84 -18.23 -1.53
C ASP A 45 -1.35 -16.83 -1.18
N THR A 46 -1.96 -16.65 0.00
CA THR A 46 -2.40 -15.33 0.47
C THR A 46 -1.25 -14.36 0.63
N HIS A 47 -0.09 -14.79 1.14
CA HIS A 47 1.07 -13.92 1.25
C HIS A 47 1.63 -13.53 -0.12
N ALA A 48 1.69 -14.45 -1.08
CA ALA A 48 2.12 -14.16 -2.44
C ALA A 48 1.19 -13.14 -3.12
N VAL A 49 -0.12 -13.28 -2.92
CA VAL A 49 -1.12 -12.32 -3.39
C VAL A 49 -0.94 -10.94 -2.76
N MET A 50 -0.67 -10.86 -1.44
CA MET A 50 -0.36 -9.60 -0.78
C MET A 50 0.90 -8.93 -1.36
N GLN A 51 1.95 -9.72 -1.67
CA GLN A 51 3.18 -9.22 -2.29
C GLN A 51 2.91 -8.64 -3.68
N GLU A 52 2.25 -9.40 -4.54
CA GLU A 52 1.86 -8.99 -5.90
C GLU A 52 1.05 -7.68 -5.86
N THR A 53 0.07 -7.60 -4.94
CA THR A 53 -0.76 -6.40 -4.75
C THR A 53 0.09 -5.19 -4.36
N ALA A 54 0.97 -5.34 -3.37
CA ALA A 54 1.81 -4.23 -2.90
C ALA A 54 2.79 -3.72 -3.97
N ILE A 55 3.35 -4.64 -4.77
CA ILE A 55 4.23 -4.30 -5.90
C ILE A 55 3.45 -3.52 -6.95
N LYS A 56 2.30 -4.04 -7.41
CA LYS A 56 1.50 -3.41 -8.46
C LYS A 56 0.92 -2.06 -8.04
N VAL A 57 0.52 -1.88 -6.78
CA VAL A 57 0.08 -0.57 -6.28
C VAL A 57 1.23 0.45 -6.38
N ASN A 58 2.46 0.05 -6.03
CA ASN A 58 3.62 0.92 -6.16
C ASN A 58 3.94 1.23 -7.63
N GLU A 59 3.85 0.26 -8.54
CA GLU A 59 4.03 0.51 -9.97
C GLU A 59 3.00 1.52 -10.51
N ARG A 60 1.73 1.46 -10.08
CA ARG A 60 0.71 2.45 -10.48
C ARG A 60 0.98 3.85 -9.96
N LEU A 61 1.47 3.95 -8.73
CA LEU A 61 1.90 5.22 -8.14
C LEU A 61 3.09 5.81 -8.91
N GLU A 62 4.09 4.98 -9.23
CA GLU A 62 5.26 5.38 -10.02
C GLU A 62 4.89 5.80 -11.44
N GLN A 63 4.00 5.05 -12.12
CA GLN A 63 3.46 5.41 -13.44
C GLN A 63 2.74 6.77 -13.42
N SER A 64 2.13 7.12 -12.30
CA SER A 64 1.43 8.39 -12.12
C SER A 64 2.33 9.51 -11.58
N GLY A 65 3.62 9.23 -11.33
CA GLY A 65 4.57 10.17 -10.74
C GLY A 65 4.24 10.59 -9.30
N LYS A 66 3.47 9.77 -8.57
CA LYS A 66 3.02 10.06 -7.21
C LYS A 66 3.67 9.12 -6.20
N ARG A 67 3.84 9.57 -4.96
CA ARG A 67 4.16 8.70 -3.82
C ARG A 67 2.88 8.42 -3.03
N LEU A 68 2.96 7.46 -2.13
CA LEU A 68 1.82 7.05 -1.32
C LEU A 68 1.27 8.19 -0.44
N GLU A 69 2.15 9.06 0.06
CA GLU A 69 1.78 10.23 0.84
C GLU A 69 1.16 11.38 0.01
N ASP A 70 1.25 11.31 -1.32
CA ASP A 70 0.74 12.32 -2.24
C ASP A 70 -0.69 12.01 -2.74
N VAL A 71 -1.17 10.76 -2.55
CA VAL A 71 -2.51 10.35 -2.97
C VAL A 71 -3.55 10.46 -1.85
N SER A 72 -4.79 10.76 -2.24
CA SER A 72 -5.92 10.71 -1.31
C SER A 72 -6.32 9.26 -1.00
N LEU A 73 -7.04 9.03 0.10
CA LEU A 73 -7.58 7.69 0.42
C LEU A 73 -8.53 7.16 -0.66
N ARG A 74 -9.30 8.04 -1.32
CA ARG A 74 -10.19 7.65 -2.42
C ARG A 74 -9.38 7.15 -3.60
N GLU A 75 -8.39 7.94 -4.03
CA GLU A 75 -7.50 7.56 -5.13
C GLU A 75 -6.74 6.27 -4.83
N LEU A 76 -6.20 6.12 -3.61
CA LEU A 76 -5.54 4.89 -3.19
C LEU A 76 -6.47 3.68 -3.25
N ARG A 77 -7.73 3.83 -2.81
CA ARG A 77 -8.72 2.76 -2.88
C ARG A 77 -9.03 2.38 -4.34
N ASP A 78 -9.14 3.37 -5.22
CA ASP A 78 -9.43 3.13 -6.62
C ASP A 78 -8.23 2.42 -7.29
N ILE A 79 -6.99 2.82 -7.00
CA ILE A 79 -5.77 2.08 -7.42
C ILE A 79 -5.77 0.63 -6.91
N ILE A 80 -6.06 0.43 -5.63
CA ILE A 80 -6.13 -0.92 -5.04
C ILE A 80 -7.20 -1.74 -5.74
N HIS A 81 -8.37 -1.16 -6.04
CA HIS A 81 -9.44 -1.84 -6.75
C HIS A 81 -8.99 -2.32 -8.12
N ASP A 82 -8.43 -1.43 -8.94
CA ASP A 82 -7.92 -1.74 -10.28
C ASP A 82 -6.84 -2.83 -10.23
N VAL A 83 -5.93 -2.76 -9.24
CA VAL A 83 -4.90 -3.77 -9.03
C VAL A 83 -5.53 -5.12 -8.69
N THR A 84 -6.46 -5.17 -7.73
CA THR A 84 -7.12 -6.41 -7.31
C THR A 84 -7.92 -7.06 -8.45
N GLU A 85 -8.56 -6.26 -9.29
CA GLU A 85 -9.23 -6.74 -10.50
C GLU A 85 -8.22 -7.33 -11.49
N SER A 86 -7.10 -6.63 -11.73
CA SER A 86 -6.06 -7.08 -12.66
C SER A 86 -5.37 -8.40 -12.28
N ILE A 87 -5.38 -8.75 -10.99
CA ILE A 87 -4.82 -10.01 -10.45
C ILE A 87 -5.89 -11.07 -10.17
N GLY A 88 -7.14 -10.81 -10.53
CA GLY A 88 -8.23 -11.78 -10.44
C GLY A 88 -8.76 -12.06 -9.03
N ILE A 89 -8.48 -11.19 -8.06
CA ILE A 89 -9.05 -11.30 -6.71
C ILE A 89 -10.46 -10.71 -6.73
N LYS A 90 -11.47 -11.57 -6.67
CA LYS A 90 -12.84 -11.13 -6.38
C LYS A 90 -12.97 -10.87 -4.89
N ARG A 91 -13.43 -9.68 -4.50
CA ARG A 91 -13.88 -9.46 -3.13
C ARG A 91 -15.05 -10.40 -2.87
N SER A 92 -15.01 -11.16 -1.78
CA SER A 92 -16.22 -11.77 -1.24
C SER A 92 -17.12 -10.63 -0.75
N GLU A 93 -18.35 -10.61 -1.24
CA GLU A 93 -19.42 -9.72 -0.75
C GLU A 93 -19.76 -9.98 0.72
#